data_AF-A0A1G2QIU4-F1
#
_entry.id   AF-A0A1G2QIU4-F1
#
_cell.length_a   1.000
_cell.length_b   1.000
_cell.length_c   1.000
_cell.angle_alpha   90.00
_cell.angle_beta   90.00
_cell.angle_gamma   90.00
#
_symmetry.space_group_name_H-M   'P 1'
#
loop_
_entity.id
_entity.type
_entity.pdbx_description
1 polymer ?
#
loop_
_entity_poly.entity_id
_entity_poly.type
_entity_poly.pdbx_seq_one_letter_code
_entity_poly.pdbx_strand_id
1 'polypeptide(L)' 'MKTTRQKIYQYTAVFERNELGGYTVTVPSLPGLVTEGKNLEHARTMAEDAISCYVEGLQKEREAVNSILAQAEIQIDDLL' A
#
# COMPACT_ATOMS: atom_id res chain seq x y z
N MET A 1 26.97 8.85 9.09
CA MET A 1 25.49 8.99 9.17
C MET A 1 24.92 8.69 7.79
N LYS A 2 24.06 7.68 7.64
CA LYS A 2 23.39 7.39 6.36
C LYS A 2 22.16 8.30 6.26
N THR A 3 22.21 9.31 5.39
CA THR A 3 21.08 10.23 5.15
C THR A 3 20.08 9.55 4.22
N THR A 4 19.04 8.94 4.77
CA THR A 4 17.97 8.31 3.96
C THR A 4 16.96 9.39 3.54
N ARG A 5 16.79 9.63 2.23
CA ARG A 5 15.69 10.45 1.72
C ARG A 5 14.36 9.73 2.00
N GLN A 6 13.50 10.31 2.83
CA GLN A 6 12.13 9.82 2.97
C GLN A 6 11.34 10.19 1.72
N LYS A 7 10.77 9.19 1.04
CA LYS A 7 9.83 9.42 -0.06
C LYS A 7 8.45 9.71 0.53
N ILE A 8 7.86 10.84 0.15
CA ILE A 8 6.48 11.17 0.48
C ILE A 8 5.61 10.71 -0.70
N TYR A 9 4.60 9.90 -0.42
CA TYR A 9 3.60 9.49 -1.40
C TYR A 9 2.30 10.26 -1.16
N GLN A 10 1.65 10.69 -2.22
CA GLN A 10 0.36 11.35 -2.19
C GLN A 10 -0.65 10.49 -2.95
N TYR A 11 -1.81 10.26 -2.33
CA TYR A 11 -2.90 9.47 -2.89
C TYR A 11 -4.17 10.31 -2.96
N THR A 12 -4.94 10.14 -4.03
CA THR A 12 -6.27 10.74 -4.15
C THR A 12 -7.31 9.73 -3.70
N ALA A 13 -8.01 10.06 -2.61
CA ALA A 13 -9.15 9.29 -2.13
C ALA A 13 -10.45 9.92 -2.64
N VAL A 14 -11.37 9.08 -3.10
CA VAL A 14 -12.71 9.47 -3.57
C VAL A 14 -13.72 9.06 -2.51
N PHE A 15 -14.52 10.01 -2.04
CA PHE A 15 -15.53 9.82 -1.00
C PHE A 15 -16.92 9.92 -1.61
N GLU A 16 -17.68 8.83 -1.56
CA GLU A 16 -19.03 8.74 -2.10
C GLU A 16 -20.01 8.47 -0.96
N ARG A 17 -21.13 9.20 -0.91
CA ARG A 17 -22.19 8.90 0.06
C ARG A 17 -22.81 7.55 -0.27
N ASN A 18 -22.99 6.70 0.74
CA ASN A 18 -23.59 5.39 0.57
C ASN A 18 -25.04 5.33 1.11
N GLU A 19 -25.72 4.23 0.82
CA GLU A 19 -27.14 4.01 1.18
C GLU A 19 -27.40 3.98 2.69
N LEU A 20 -26.35 3.76 3.50
CA LEU A 20 -26.41 3.74 4.96
C LEU A 20 -26.21 5.13 5.59
N GLY A 21 -26.14 6.18 4.78
CA GLY A 21 -25.94 7.56 5.23
C GLY A 21 -24.49 7.90 5.62
N GLY A 22 -23.56 6.96 5.42
CA GLY A 22 -22.13 7.16 5.59
C GLY A 22 -21.43 7.51 4.27
N TYR A 23 -20.13 7.19 4.21
CA TYR A 23 -19.29 7.34 3.03
C TYR A 23 -18.56 6.03 2.75
N THR A 24 -18.55 5.63 1.49
CA THR A 24 -17.62 4.64 0.94
C THR A 24 -16.44 5.40 0.33
N VAL A 25 -15.23 4.93 0.60
CA VAL A 25 -13.98 5.54 0.15
C VAL A 25 -13.21 4.55 -0.71
N THR A 26 -12.80 5.03 -1.88
CA THR A 26 -11.93 4.28 -2.79
C THR A 26 -10.69 5.11 -3.12
N VAL A 27 -9.61 4.43 -3.50
CA VAL A 27 -8.37 5.08 -3.95
C VAL A 27 -8.03 4.51 -5.32
N PRO A 28 -8.31 5.22 -6.44
CA PRO A 28 -8.15 4.66 -7.78
C PRO A 28 -6.74 4.15 -8.10
N SER A 29 -5.71 4.74 -7.47
CA SER A 29 -4.31 4.30 -7.61
C SER A 29 -3.95 3.07 -6.78
N LEU A 30 -4.83 2.61 -5.89
CA LEU A 30 -4.68 1.41 -5.06
C LEU A 30 -5.87 0.47 -5.33
N PRO A 31 -5.87 -0.26 -6.47
CA PRO A 31 -6.99 -1.09 -6.87
C PRO A 31 -7.36 -2.12 -5.79
N GLY A 32 -8.66 -2.28 -5.57
CA GLY A 32 -9.21 -3.19 -4.56
C GLY A 32 -9.25 -2.60 -3.14
N LEU A 33 -8.65 -1.44 -2.88
CA LEU A 33 -8.81 -0.74 -1.61
C LEU A 33 -10.17 -0.04 -1.56
N VAL A 34 -11.03 -0.54 -0.68
CA VAL A 34 -12.33 0.03 -0.35
C VAL A 34 -12.46 0.07 1.17
N THR A 35 -12.93 1.18 1.71
CA THR A 35 -13.23 1.34 3.13
C THR A 35 -14.44 2.23 3.34
N GLU A 36 -14.97 2.31 4.56
CA GLU A 36 -16.21 3.06 4.83
C GLU A 36 -16.16 3.81 6.16
N GLY A 37 -16.94 4.88 6.28
CA GLY A 37 -17.11 5.59 7.54
C GLY A 37 -18.45 6.29 7.67
N LYS A 38 -19.00 6.28 8.90
CA LYS A 38 -20.27 6.93 9.28
C LYS A 38 -20.40 8.43 8.95
N ASN A 39 -19.29 9.15 8.78
CA ASN A 39 -19.23 10.56 8.41
C ASN A 39 -17.88 10.85 7.73
N LEU A 40 -17.68 12.07 7.20
CA LEU A 40 -16.45 12.42 6.45
C LEU A 40 -15.17 12.25 7.27
N GLU A 41 -15.17 12.68 8.53
CA GLU A 41 -14.00 12.58 9.41
C GLU A 41 -13.64 11.13 9.67
N HIS A 42 -14.62 10.30 10.04
CA HIS A 42 -14.41 8.88 10.27
C HIS A 42 -13.96 8.16 8.99
N ALA A 43 -14.59 8.44 7.86
CA ALA A 43 -14.22 7.86 6.57
C ALA A 43 -12.78 8.22 6.18
N ARG A 44 -12.32 9.43 6.53
CA ARG A 44 -10.93 9.85 6.32
C ARG A 44 -9.96 9.05 7.16
N THR A 45 -10.23 8.87 8.45
CA THR A 45 -9.41 8.02 9.33
C THR A 45 -9.33 6.59 8.78
N MET A 46 -10.47 6.03 8.35
CA MET A 46 -10.51 4.69 7.77
C MET A 46 -9.74 4.58 6.45
N ALA A 47 -9.71 5.65 5.64
CA ALA A 47 -8.90 5.70 4.42
C ALA A 47 -7.40 5.79 4.72
N GLU A 48 -7.00 6.60 5.70
CA GLU A 48 -5.59 6.74 6.11
C GLU A 48 -5.03 5.39 6.65
N ASP A 49 -5.81 4.70 7.47
CA ASP A 49 -5.45 3.36 7.98
C ASP A 49 -5.38 2.33 6.84
N ALA A 50 -6.40 2.28 5.96
CA ALA A 50 -6.43 1.33 4.85
C ALA A 50 -5.27 1.53 3.87
N ILE A 51 -4.93 2.78 3.53
CA ILE A 51 -3.78 3.11 2.66
C ILE A 51 -2.48 2.64 3.32
N SER A 52 -2.33 2.88 4.62
CA SER A 52 -1.14 2.46 5.38
C SER A 52 -0.98 0.94 5.33
N CYS A 53 -2.04 0.19 5.65
CA CYS A 53 -2.04 -1.27 5.59
C CYS A 53 -1.73 -1.80 4.18
N TYR A 54 -2.28 -1.18 3.12
CA TYR A 54 -2.03 -1.59 1.74
C TYR A 54 -0.56 -1.42 1.35
N VAL A 55 0.03 -0.26 1.66
CA VAL A 55 1.44 0.04 1.37
C VAL A 55 2.37 -0.89 2.16
N GLU A 56 2.07 -1.17 3.43
CA GLU A 56 2.81 -2.14 4.22
C GLU A 56 2.77 -3.55 3.62
N GLY A 57 1.61 -3.98 3.10
CA GLY A 57 1.46 -5.24 2.38
C GLY A 57 2.39 -5.34 1.17
N LEU A 58 2.37 -4.32 0.30
CA LEU A 58 3.26 -4.24 -0.86
C LEU A 58 4.74 -4.26 -0.47
N GLN A 59 5.10 -3.60 0.64
CA GLN A 59 6.47 -3.61 1.13
C GLN A 59 6.89 -5.00 1.58
N LYS A 60 6.04 -5.71 2.35
CA LYS A 60 6.31 -7.08 2.82
C LYS A 60 6.44 -8.05 1.65
N GLU A 61 5.59 -7.94 0.63
CA GLU A 61 5.70 -8.75 -0.59
C GLU A 61 7.03 -8.51 -1.32
N ARG A 62 7.41 -7.24 -1.51
CA ARG A 62 8.70 -6.88 -2.11
C ARG A 62 9.88 -7.40 -1.29
N GLU A 63 9.81 -7.32 0.04
CA GLU A 63 10.85 -7.86 0.93
C GLU A 63 10.94 -9.38 0.85
N ALA A 64 9.82 -10.10 0.76
CA ALA A 64 9.78 -11.54 0.55
C ALA A 64 10.42 -11.95 -0.79
N VAL A 65 10.11 -11.24 -1.88
CA VAL A 65 10.74 -11.47 -3.19
C VAL A 65 12.24 -11.22 -3.13
N ASN A 66 12.67 -10.10 -2.53
CA ASN A 66 14.09 -9.77 -2.42
C ASN A 66 14.88 -10.78 -1.57
N SER A 67 14.26 -11.34 -0.53
CA SER A 67 14.91 -12.35 0.33
C SER A 67 15.08 -13.68 -0.40
N ILE A 68 14.13 -14.09 -1.24
CA ILE A 68 14.30 -15.25 -2.14
C ILE A 68 15.44 -15.01 -3.13
N LEU A 69 15.45 -13.84 -3.79
CA LEU A 69 16.49 -13.51 -4.77
C LEU A 69 17.89 -13.42 -4.15
N ALA A 70 18.02 -12.91 -2.92
CA ALA A 70 19.29 -12.85 -2.21
C ALA A 70 19.84 -14.23 -1.81
N GLN A 71 18.98 -15.25 -1.70
CA GLN A 71 19.38 -16.64 -1.39
C GLN A 71 19.72 -17.46 -2.64
N ALA A 72 19.34 -16.97 -3.83
CA ALA A 72 19.70 -17.57 -5.10
C ALA A 72 21.02 -16.99 -5.62
N GLU A 73 22.16 -17.40 -5.03
CA GLU A 73 23.43 -17.33 -5.74
C GLU A 73 23.37 -18.35 -6.89
N ILE A 74 23.02 -17.91 -8.10
CA ILE A 74 23.22 -18.73 -9.29
C ILE A 74 24.72 -18.68 -9.60
N GLN A 75 25.47 -19.65 -9.07
CA GLN A 75 26.79 -20.01 -9.56
C GLN A 75 26.59 -20.60 -10.96
N ILE A 76 26.73 -19.77 -12.00
CA ILE A 76 27.00 -20.30 -13.33
C ILE A 76 28.51 -20.49 -13.39
N ASP A 77 28.95 -21.73 -13.18
CA ASP A 77 30.26 -22.17 -13.64
C ASP A 77 30.19 -22.16 -15.17
N ASP A 78 30.66 -21.08 -15.79
CA ASP A 78 31.03 -21.09 -17.20
C ASP A 78 32.22 -22.04 -17.36
N LEU A 79 31.91 -23.33 -17.50
CA LEU A 79 32.80 -24.34 -18.03
C LEU A 79 32.49 -24.46 -19.53
N LEU A 80 33.25 -23.70 -20.33
CA LEU A 80 33.83 -24.10 -21.62
C LEU A 80 34.85 -23.06 -22.10
#